data_AF-A0A7M7N2U1-F1
#
_entry.id   AF-A0A7M7N2U1-F1
#
_cell.length_a   1.000
_cell.length_b   1.000
_cell.length_c   1.000
_cell.angle_alpha   90.00
_cell.angle_beta   90.00
_cell.angle_gamma   90.00
#
_symmetry.space_group_name_H-M   'P 1'
#
loop_
_entity.id
_entity.type
_entity.pdbx_description
1 polymer ?
#
loop_
_entity_poly.entity_id
_entity_poly.type
_entity_poly.pdbx_seq_one_letter_code
_entity_poly.pdbx_strand_id
1 'polypeptide(L)'
;MGISRDRWHKRRKTGGRCPPIRMKRKFELGRPPALTKLGAKRIHLVRCMGGNIKRRALRLDNGNFSWGSEHTTRKTRIIDVVYNASNNELVRTKTLVKNAIVQIDSTPFRQWYEAHYALPLARKKGAKLTEDEQKALTVSGSKKVVKKFEERKKTAKVAQALEEQFGTGRLLACIASRPGQCGRADGYILEGKELDFYMRKMRAKKGK
;
A
#
# COMPACT_ATOMS: atom_id res chain seq x y z
N MET A 1 9.53 -16.13 30.93
CA MET A 1 8.51 -15.20 30.38
C MET A 1 9.20 -13.98 29.78
N GLY A 2 8.87 -13.61 28.55
CA GLY A 2 9.55 -12.51 27.84
C GLY A 2 8.99 -11.11 28.13
N ILE A 3 8.91 -10.30 27.07
CA ILE A 3 8.28 -8.97 27.07
C ILE A 3 6.86 -9.09 27.61
N SER A 4 6.46 -8.16 28.48
CA SER A 4 5.16 -8.14 29.14
C SER A 4 4.41 -6.85 28.80
N ARG A 5 3.10 -6.96 28.55
CA ARG A 5 2.18 -5.85 28.24
C ARG A 5 1.35 -5.46 29.46
N ASP A 6 1.83 -5.79 30.64
CA ASP A 6 1.21 -5.41 31.89
C ASP A 6 1.31 -3.91 32.14
N ARG A 7 0.47 -3.37 33.03
CA ARG A 7 0.48 -1.94 33.39
C ARG A 7 1.17 -1.64 34.71
N TRP A 8 1.31 -2.64 35.58
CA TRP A 8 1.76 -2.43 36.97
C TRP A 8 3.27 -2.22 37.09
N HIS A 9 4.06 -2.59 36.07
CA HIS A 9 5.49 -2.20 36.04
C HIS A 9 5.71 -0.68 35.88
N LYS A 10 4.68 0.08 35.47
CA LYS A 10 4.76 1.54 35.31
C LYS A 10 4.47 2.27 36.63
N ARG A 11 4.87 3.55 36.69
CA ARG A 11 4.52 4.46 37.78
C ARG A 11 3.02 4.78 37.77
N ARG A 12 2.51 5.17 38.95
CA ARG A 12 1.13 5.69 39.11
C ARG A 12 1.02 7.08 38.49
N LYS A 13 -0.22 7.58 38.33
CA LYS A 13 -0.49 8.97 37.89
C LYS A 13 0.20 10.01 38.78
N THR A 14 0.34 9.72 40.08
CA THR A 14 1.04 10.56 41.06
C THR A 14 2.57 10.50 40.96
N GLY A 15 3.15 9.68 40.06
CA GLY A 15 4.59 9.47 39.95
C GLY A 15 5.17 8.41 40.90
N GLY A 16 4.40 7.98 41.90
CA GLY A 16 4.81 6.92 42.84
C GLY A 16 5.10 5.58 42.15
N ARG A 17 6.15 4.88 42.62
CA ARG A 17 6.50 3.53 42.15
C ARG A 17 5.43 2.54 42.60
N CYS A 18 5.01 1.64 41.71
CA CYS A 18 4.04 0.59 42.02
C CYS A 18 4.79 -0.72 42.34
N PRO A 19 4.66 -1.30 43.55
CA PRO A 19 5.23 -2.60 43.84
C PRO A 19 4.51 -3.69 43.01
N PRO A 20 5.24 -4.69 42.48
CA PRO A 20 4.61 -5.80 41.74
C PRO A 20 3.70 -6.62 42.67
N ILE A 21 2.42 -6.74 42.33
CA ILE A 21 1.43 -7.49 43.13
C ILE A 21 1.44 -9.01 42.86
N ARG A 22 2.02 -9.42 41.73
CA ARG A 22 2.07 -10.82 41.28
C ARG A 22 3.14 -11.01 40.21
N MET A 23 3.48 -12.26 39.95
CA MET A 23 4.32 -12.63 38.81
C MET A 23 3.60 -12.43 37.46
N LYS A 24 4.37 -12.27 36.38
CA LYS A 24 3.87 -12.11 35.01
C LYS A 24 2.89 -13.25 34.64
N ARG A 25 1.86 -12.95 33.85
CA ARG A 25 0.88 -13.96 33.38
C ARG A 25 1.00 -14.22 31.88
N LYS A 26 0.60 -15.42 31.44
CA LYS A 26 0.68 -15.82 30.02
C LYS A 26 -0.12 -14.91 29.08
N PHE A 27 -1.29 -14.42 29.51
CA PHE A 27 -2.12 -13.51 28.68
C PHE A 27 -1.53 -12.09 28.55
N GLU A 28 -0.59 -11.71 29.41
CA GLU A 28 0.13 -10.43 29.36
C GLU A 28 1.33 -10.48 28.40
N LEU A 29 1.60 -11.62 27.75
CA LEU A 29 2.78 -11.75 26.89
C LEU A 29 2.78 -10.72 25.75
N GLY A 30 3.97 -10.19 25.48
CA GLY A 30 4.34 -9.51 24.25
C GLY A 30 5.17 -10.44 23.37
N ARG A 31 5.27 -10.11 22.08
CA ARG A 31 6.15 -10.80 21.13
C ARG A 31 7.02 -9.78 20.41
N PRO A 32 8.22 -10.17 19.97
CA PRO A 32 9.04 -9.32 19.12
C PRO A 32 8.27 -8.81 17.88
N PRO A 33 8.55 -7.58 17.42
CA PRO A 33 7.95 -7.03 16.23
C PRO A 33 8.38 -7.83 14.99
N ALA A 34 7.55 -7.77 13.93
CA ALA A 34 7.83 -8.50 12.69
C ALA A 34 8.87 -7.80 11.81
N LEU A 35 8.91 -6.45 11.85
CA LEU A 35 9.76 -5.59 11.01
C LEU A 35 9.79 -6.03 9.53
N THR A 36 8.61 -6.28 8.97
CA THR A 36 8.42 -6.82 7.61
C THR A 36 9.21 -6.00 6.59
N LYS A 37 10.02 -6.66 5.77
CA LYS A 37 10.87 -6.03 4.74
C LYS A 37 10.35 -6.29 3.33
N LEU A 38 10.84 -5.50 2.38
CA LEU A 38 10.69 -5.80 0.96
C LEU A 38 11.52 -7.02 0.57
N GLY A 39 10.92 -7.94 -0.18
CA GLY A 39 11.59 -9.13 -0.71
C GLY A 39 10.64 -10.31 -0.87
N ALA A 40 11.17 -11.43 -1.36
CA ALA A 40 10.40 -12.64 -1.64
C ALA A 40 9.53 -13.06 -0.45
N LYS A 41 8.24 -13.28 -0.73
CA LYS A 41 7.19 -13.56 0.27
C LYS A 41 7.61 -14.62 1.29
N ARG A 42 7.74 -14.22 2.55
CA ARG A 42 8.02 -15.10 3.70
C ARG A 42 7.10 -14.74 4.85
N ILE A 43 6.22 -15.67 5.25
CA ILE A 43 5.21 -15.47 6.29
C ILE A 43 5.28 -16.64 7.26
N HIS A 44 5.41 -16.35 8.56
CA HIS A 44 5.36 -17.36 9.61
C HIS A 44 4.00 -17.33 10.31
N LEU A 45 3.46 -18.50 10.63
CA LEU A 45 2.25 -18.63 11.43
C LEU A 45 2.58 -18.56 12.92
N VAL A 46 1.76 -17.85 13.69
CA VAL A 46 1.95 -17.69 15.13
C VAL A 46 0.64 -18.00 15.85
N ARG A 47 0.61 -19.11 16.60
CA ARG A 47 -0.53 -19.48 17.47
C ARG A 47 -0.72 -18.44 18.57
N CYS A 48 -1.95 -18.03 18.82
CA CYS A 48 -2.34 -17.01 19.79
C CYS A 48 -3.29 -17.59 20.84
N MET A 49 -3.74 -16.75 21.77
CA MET A 49 -4.73 -17.14 22.79
C MET A 49 -6.01 -17.64 22.13
N GLY A 50 -6.63 -18.67 22.74
CA GLY A 50 -7.85 -19.30 22.21
C GLY A 50 -7.60 -20.19 20.97
N GLY A 51 -6.35 -20.57 20.67
CA GLY A 51 -6.03 -21.45 19.54
C GLY A 51 -5.95 -20.75 18.17
N ASN A 52 -6.34 -19.47 18.08
CA ASN A 52 -6.31 -18.68 16.86
C ASN A 52 -4.89 -18.51 16.26
N ILE A 53 -4.81 -18.26 14.95
CA ILE A 53 -3.53 -18.09 14.24
C ILE A 53 -3.41 -16.66 13.71
N LYS A 54 -2.24 -16.04 13.92
CA LYS A 54 -1.84 -14.80 13.24
C LYS A 54 -0.76 -15.07 12.21
N ARG A 55 -0.75 -14.29 11.13
CA ARG A 55 0.22 -14.41 10.04
C ARG A 55 1.23 -13.28 10.16
N ARG A 56 2.48 -13.63 10.46
CA ARG A 56 3.57 -12.69 10.63
C ARG A 56 4.39 -12.63 9.35
N ALA A 57 4.15 -11.60 8.53
CA ALA A 57 5.02 -11.35 7.39
C ALA A 57 6.41 -10.91 7.84
N LEU A 58 7.44 -11.59 7.35
CA LEU A 58 8.84 -11.18 7.50
C LEU A 58 9.33 -10.48 6.24
N ARG A 59 8.89 -10.97 5.07
CA ARG A 59 9.17 -10.37 3.77
C ARG A 59 7.92 -10.37 2.90
N LEU A 60 7.66 -9.28 2.21
CA LEU A 60 6.60 -9.13 1.21
C LEU A 60 7.10 -8.23 0.07
N ASP A 61 6.73 -8.55 -1.15
CA ASP A 61 7.04 -7.83 -2.38
C ASP A 61 5.77 -7.41 -3.14
N ASN A 62 4.61 -7.99 -2.81
CA ASN A 62 3.33 -7.67 -3.43
C ASN A 62 2.26 -7.34 -2.39
N GLY A 63 1.29 -6.55 -2.81
CA GLY A 63 0.09 -6.19 -2.05
C GLY A 63 -1.13 -6.05 -2.95
N ASN A 64 -2.33 -6.05 -2.36
CA ASN A 64 -3.54 -5.71 -3.09
C ASN A 64 -3.88 -4.23 -2.86
N PHE A 65 -3.82 -3.42 -3.92
CA PHE A 65 -4.04 -1.98 -3.83
C PHE A 65 -5.30 -1.59 -4.59
N SER A 66 -6.07 -0.67 -4.00
CA SER A 66 -7.29 -0.12 -4.59
C SER A 66 -7.04 1.26 -5.18
N TRP A 67 -7.54 1.49 -6.40
CA TRP A 67 -7.70 2.80 -6.99
C TRP A 67 -9.11 3.29 -6.66
N GLY A 68 -9.21 4.29 -5.79
CA GLY A 68 -10.46 4.73 -5.18
C GLY A 68 -11.43 5.35 -6.17
N SER A 69 -10.97 6.30 -6.99
CA SER A 69 -11.82 7.00 -7.96
C SER A 69 -12.46 6.09 -9.00
N GLU A 70 -11.72 5.05 -9.43
CA GLU A 70 -12.13 4.12 -10.49
C GLU A 70 -12.71 2.79 -9.96
N HIS A 71 -12.83 2.65 -8.63
CA HIS A 71 -13.32 1.44 -7.96
C HIS A 71 -12.65 0.13 -8.41
N THR A 72 -11.38 0.19 -8.81
CA THR A 72 -10.63 -0.98 -9.26
C THR A 72 -9.59 -1.39 -8.23
N THR A 73 -9.32 -2.68 -8.12
CA THR A 73 -8.35 -3.22 -7.17
C THR A 73 -7.48 -4.23 -7.89
N ARG A 74 -6.17 -4.10 -7.74
CA ARG A 74 -5.19 -4.95 -8.42
C ARG A 74 -4.07 -5.34 -7.47
N LYS A 75 -3.61 -6.58 -7.64
CA LYS A 75 -2.39 -7.07 -7.03
C LYS A 75 -1.22 -6.42 -7.77
N THR A 76 -0.42 -5.64 -7.07
CA THR A 76 0.74 -4.96 -7.65
C THR A 76 1.98 -5.21 -6.80
N ARG A 77 3.14 -5.00 -7.40
CA ARG A 77 4.43 -5.11 -6.72
C ARG A 77 4.72 -3.82 -5.97
N ILE A 78 5.19 -3.95 -4.74
CA ILE A 78 5.71 -2.85 -3.92
C ILE A 78 7.19 -2.68 -4.27
N ILE A 79 7.55 -1.48 -4.73
CA ILE A 79 8.89 -1.16 -5.22
C ILE A 79 9.74 -0.61 -4.08
N ASP A 80 9.21 0.38 -3.35
CA ASP A 80 9.98 1.06 -2.30
C ASP A 80 9.07 1.66 -1.22
N VAL A 81 9.66 1.93 -0.04
CA VAL A 81 9.02 2.70 1.03
C VAL A 81 9.58 4.11 1.00
N VAL A 82 8.73 5.11 0.77
CA VAL A 82 9.19 6.50 0.53
C VAL A 82 8.93 7.43 1.70
N TYR A 83 7.88 7.18 2.48
CA TYR A 83 7.54 8.01 3.63
C TYR A 83 6.89 7.21 4.75
N ASN A 84 7.19 7.58 5.99
CA ASN A 84 6.58 7.02 7.17
C ASN A 84 6.35 8.15 8.18
N ALA A 85 5.11 8.30 8.66
CA ALA A 85 4.74 9.38 9.56
C ALA A 85 5.27 9.17 10.99
N SER A 86 5.51 7.92 11.41
CA SER A 86 5.87 7.59 12.79
C SER A 86 7.37 7.61 13.04
N ASN A 87 8.17 7.08 12.11
CA ASN A 87 9.62 7.02 12.28
C ASN A 87 10.36 6.99 10.94
N ASN A 88 11.32 7.91 10.77
CA ASN A 88 12.15 8.04 9.58
C ASN A 88 13.06 6.84 9.33
N GLU A 89 13.50 6.14 10.38
CA GLU A 89 14.34 4.94 10.27
C GLU A 89 13.64 3.77 9.56
N LEU A 90 12.31 3.74 9.62
CA LEU A 90 11.52 2.72 8.93
C LEU A 90 11.52 2.93 7.42
N VAL A 91 11.75 4.16 6.95
CA VAL A 91 11.94 4.46 5.53
C VAL A 91 13.32 3.96 5.10
N ARG A 92 14.39 4.35 5.83
CA ARG A 92 15.77 3.95 5.53
C ARG A 92 15.93 2.44 5.43
N THR A 93 15.30 1.72 6.35
CA THR A 93 15.40 0.26 6.40
C THR A 93 14.31 -0.46 5.58
N LYS A 94 13.47 0.26 4.83
CA LYS A 94 12.40 -0.26 3.97
C LYS A 94 11.43 -1.21 4.70
N THR A 95 10.97 -0.79 5.87
CA THR A 95 10.02 -1.58 6.69
C THR A 95 8.57 -1.26 6.32
N LEU A 96 7.81 -2.30 6.01
CA LEU A 96 6.38 -2.22 5.72
C LEU A 96 5.56 -2.22 7.02
N VAL A 97 4.90 -1.09 7.29
CA VAL A 97 3.94 -0.93 8.40
C VAL A 97 2.66 -0.30 7.89
N LYS A 98 1.60 -0.35 8.71
CA LYS A 98 0.36 0.37 8.44
C LYS A 98 0.64 1.86 8.30
N ASN A 99 -0.02 2.49 7.33
CA ASN A 99 0.10 3.88 6.90
C ASN A 99 1.49 4.29 6.39
N ALA A 100 2.37 3.33 6.06
CA ALA A 100 3.56 3.64 5.29
C ALA A 100 3.15 4.04 3.86
N ILE A 101 3.78 5.08 3.33
CA ILE A 101 3.63 5.48 1.93
C ILE A 101 4.69 4.75 1.12
N VAL A 102 4.24 4.03 0.11
CA VAL A 102 5.04 3.16 -0.73
C VAL A 102 4.89 3.53 -2.20
N GLN A 103 5.92 3.25 -2.99
CA GLN A 103 5.82 3.23 -4.44
C GLN A 103 5.40 1.84 -4.89
N ILE A 104 4.35 1.78 -5.71
CA ILE A 104 3.87 0.54 -6.32
C ILE A 104 3.97 0.61 -7.84
N ASP A 105 4.00 -0.54 -8.48
CA ASP A 105 3.92 -0.67 -9.93
C ASP A 105 2.56 -0.19 -10.46
N SER A 106 2.57 0.69 -11.46
CA SER A 106 1.36 1.25 -12.08
C SER A 106 0.78 0.36 -13.19
N THR A 107 1.56 -0.59 -13.71
CA THR A 107 1.21 -1.36 -14.91
C THR A 107 -0.13 -2.10 -14.81
N PRO A 108 -0.53 -2.74 -13.69
CA PRO A 108 -1.81 -3.45 -13.63
C PRO A 108 -3.03 -2.52 -13.66
N PHE A 109 -2.88 -1.28 -13.19
CA PHE A 109 -3.93 -0.26 -13.25
C PHE A 109 -4.00 0.36 -14.64
N ARG A 110 -2.85 0.60 -15.29
CA ARG A 110 -2.81 1.09 -16.68
C ARG A 110 -3.46 0.09 -17.64
N GLN A 111 -3.12 -1.19 -17.53
CA GLN A 111 -3.75 -2.25 -18.35
C GLN A 111 -5.27 -2.30 -18.15
N TRP A 112 -5.75 -2.15 -16.91
CA TRP A 112 -7.18 -2.10 -16.64
C TRP A 112 -7.83 -0.85 -17.25
N TYR A 113 -7.20 0.32 -17.13
CA TYR A 113 -7.72 1.58 -17.67
C TYR A 113 -7.83 1.52 -19.20
N GLU A 114 -6.77 1.05 -19.87
CA GLU A 114 -6.75 0.90 -21.33
C GLU A 114 -7.83 -0.09 -21.80
N ALA A 115 -8.02 -1.20 -21.09
CA ALA A 115 -9.09 -2.16 -21.41
C ALA A 115 -10.51 -1.63 -21.08
N HIS A 116 -10.65 -0.76 -20.08
CA HIS A 116 -11.96 -0.27 -19.64
C HIS A 116 -12.47 0.90 -20.50
N TYR A 117 -11.58 1.85 -20.80
CA TYR A 117 -11.88 3.09 -21.50
C TYR A 117 -11.45 3.10 -22.97
N ALA A 118 -10.60 2.15 -23.40
CA ALA A 118 -10.00 2.14 -24.74
C ALA A 118 -9.34 3.49 -25.08
N LEU A 119 -8.62 4.04 -24.10
CA LEU A 119 -7.85 5.27 -24.20
C LEU A 119 -6.44 5.01 -23.64
N PRO A 120 -5.38 5.54 -24.28
CA PRO A 120 -4.03 5.41 -23.77
C PRO A 120 -3.88 6.27 -22.50
N LEU A 121 -3.16 5.76 -21.49
CA LEU A 121 -2.89 6.50 -20.26
C LEU A 121 -1.39 6.77 -20.10
N ALA A 122 -1.04 8.06 -20.02
CA ALA A 122 0.31 8.55 -19.75
C ALA A 122 1.42 7.93 -20.61
N ARG A 123 1.14 7.66 -21.89
CA ARG A 123 2.15 7.19 -22.85
C ARG A 123 2.97 8.36 -23.38
N LYS A 124 4.28 8.16 -23.55
CA LYS A 124 5.15 9.17 -24.18
C LYS A 124 4.65 9.45 -25.60
N LYS A 125 4.45 10.73 -25.92
CA LYS A 125 4.11 11.18 -27.27
C LYS A 125 5.18 10.66 -28.25
N GLY A 126 4.76 9.92 -29.28
CA GLY A 126 5.65 9.37 -30.31
C GLY A 126 6.21 7.96 -30.04
N ALA A 127 5.94 7.34 -28.88
CA ALA A 127 6.31 5.94 -28.67
C ALA A 127 5.42 5.01 -29.51
N LYS A 128 6.04 4.12 -30.30
CA LYS A 128 5.31 3.08 -31.04
C LYS A 128 4.63 2.13 -30.05
N LEU A 129 3.30 2.03 -30.16
CA LEU A 129 2.50 1.04 -29.44
C LEU A 129 2.82 -0.35 -29.99
N THR A 130 2.92 -1.36 -29.13
CA THR A 130 2.99 -2.75 -29.62
C THR A 130 1.64 -3.16 -30.22
N GLU A 131 1.63 -4.19 -31.06
CA GLU A 131 0.38 -4.69 -31.68
C GLU A 131 -0.68 -5.06 -30.63
N ASP A 132 -0.26 -5.65 -29.51
CA ASP A 132 -1.17 -6.03 -28.41
C ASP A 132 -1.81 -4.81 -27.74
N GLU A 133 -1.07 -3.72 -27.62
CA GLU A 133 -1.57 -2.47 -27.05
C GLU A 133 -2.51 -1.75 -28.02
N GLN A 134 -2.22 -1.78 -29.32
CA GLN A 134 -3.11 -1.27 -30.35
C GLN A 134 -4.42 -2.04 -30.41
N LYS A 135 -4.37 -3.38 -30.30
CA LYS A 135 -5.57 -4.23 -30.20
C LYS A 135 -6.41 -3.89 -28.97
N ALA A 136 -5.77 -3.67 -27.81
CA ALA A 136 -6.48 -3.30 -26.58
C ALA A 136 -7.15 -1.92 -26.66
N LEU A 137 -6.60 -0.99 -27.44
CA LEU A 137 -7.14 0.36 -27.65
C LEU A 137 -8.20 0.44 -28.75
N THR A 138 -8.23 -0.55 -29.65
CA THR A 138 -9.19 -0.59 -30.75
C THR A 138 -10.50 -1.20 -30.28
N VAL A 139 -11.54 -0.38 -30.19
CA VAL A 139 -12.90 -0.87 -29.88
C VAL A 139 -13.48 -1.52 -31.13
N SER A 140 -13.40 -2.86 -31.22
CA SER A 140 -14.07 -3.65 -32.24
C SER A 140 -15.31 -4.34 -31.65
N GLY A 141 -16.38 -4.48 -32.45
CA GLY A 141 -17.60 -5.16 -32.01
C GLY A 141 -18.88 -4.53 -32.55
N SER A 142 -20.02 -4.93 -31.98
CA SER A 142 -21.33 -4.42 -32.39
C SER A 142 -21.50 -2.94 -32.07
N LYS A 143 -22.42 -2.26 -32.79
CA LYS A 143 -22.74 -0.84 -32.55
C LYS A 143 -23.07 -0.52 -31.09
N LYS A 144 -23.67 -1.48 -30.36
CA LYS A 144 -23.98 -1.36 -28.92
C LYS A 144 -22.71 -1.31 -28.06
N VAL A 145 -21.68 -2.08 -28.41
CA VAL A 145 -20.39 -2.08 -27.70
C VAL A 145 -19.66 -0.76 -27.92
N VAL A 146 -19.61 -0.28 -29.16
CA VAL A 146 -18.99 1.01 -29.49
C VAL A 146 -19.64 2.14 -28.69
N LYS A 147 -20.97 2.22 -28.69
CA LYS A 147 -21.73 3.22 -27.92
C LYS A 147 -21.41 3.17 -26.41
N LYS A 148 -21.30 1.97 -25.83
CA LYS A 148 -20.92 1.78 -24.42
C LYS A 148 -19.52 2.33 -24.11
N PHE A 149 -18.55 2.13 -25.00
CA PHE A 149 -17.21 2.70 -24.82
C PHE A 149 -17.21 4.22 -24.99
N GLU A 150 -17.95 4.77 -25.95
CA GLU A 150 -18.12 6.21 -26.11
C GLU A 150 -18.72 6.87 -24.86
N GLU A 151 -19.71 6.23 -24.23
CA GLU A 151 -20.28 6.70 -22.97
C GLU A 151 -19.25 6.71 -21.84
N ARG A 152 -18.44 5.65 -21.71
CA ARG A 152 -17.35 5.59 -20.70
C ARG A 152 -16.26 6.63 -20.92
N LYS A 153 -15.90 6.90 -22.18
CA LYS A 153 -14.86 7.88 -22.53
C LYS A 153 -15.18 9.27 -21.99
N LYS A 154 -16.46 9.62 -21.82
CA LYS A 154 -16.89 10.91 -21.26
C LYS A 154 -16.41 11.12 -19.81
N THR A 155 -16.28 10.06 -19.03
CA THR A 155 -15.86 10.13 -17.62
C THR A 155 -14.42 9.68 -17.39
N ALA A 156 -13.65 9.43 -18.45
CA ALA A 156 -12.31 8.85 -18.37
C ALA A 156 -11.22 9.84 -17.85
N LYS A 157 -11.57 11.06 -17.47
CA LYS A 157 -10.57 12.07 -17.12
C LYS A 157 -9.90 11.74 -15.79
N VAL A 158 -8.59 11.49 -15.84
CA VAL A 158 -7.73 11.27 -14.65
C VAL A 158 -7.12 12.60 -14.20
N ALA A 159 -6.90 12.77 -12.90
CA ALA A 159 -6.22 13.95 -12.35
C ALA A 159 -4.75 14.02 -12.82
N GLN A 160 -4.29 15.22 -13.19
CA GLN A 160 -2.95 15.43 -13.76
C GLN A 160 -1.82 14.86 -12.89
N ALA A 161 -1.86 15.09 -11.57
CA ALA A 161 -0.84 14.58 -10.65
C ALA A 161 -0.74 13.05 -10.64
N LEU A 162 -1.84 12.35 -10.90
CA LEU A 162 -1.87 10.89 -11.01
C LEU A 162 -1.40 10.44 -12.39
N GLU A 163 -1.77 11.17 -13.45
CA GLU A 163 -1.29 10.93 -14.82
C GLU A 163 0.24 11.03 -14.92
N GLU A 164 0.84 12.04 -14.27
CA GLU A 164 2.31 12.18 -14.17
C GLU A 164 2.96 10.93 -13.54
N GLN A 165 2.36 10.38 -12.48
CA GLN A 165 2.84 9.16 -11.84
C GLN A 165 2.73 7.93 -12.75
N PHE A 166 1.61 7.80 -13.47
CA PHE A 166 1.47 6.76 -14.50
C PHE A 166 2.57 6.87 -15.56
N GLY A 167 2.96 8.09 -15.95
CA GLY A 167 4.06 8.34 -16.89
C GLY A 167 5.42 7.87 -16.38
N THR A 168 5.66 7.92 -15.07
CA THR A 168 6.87 7.35 -14.43
C THR A 168 6.83 5.84 -14.24
N GLY A 169 5.67 5.21 -14.42
CA GLY A 169 5.46 3.78 -14.19
C GLY A 169 5.27 3.40 -12.71
N ARG A 170 5.16 4.38 -11.79
CA ARG A 170 5.08 4.14 -10.35
C ARG A 170 4.02 5.02 -9.70
N LEU A 171 3.13 4.43 -8.92
CA LEU A 171 2.11 5.14 -8.17
C LEU A 171 2.49 5.22 -6.69
N LEU A 172 2.10 6.30 -6.03
CA LEU A 172 2.17 6.41 -4.58
C LEU A 172 0.93 5.80 -3.95
N ALA A 173 1.13 4.92 -2.97
CA ALA A 173 0.06 4.24 -2.27
C ALA A 173 0.30 4.21 -0.75
N CYS A 174 -0.78 4.16 0.02
CA CYS A 174 -0.78 4.02 1.46
C CYS A 174 -1.14 2.57 1.84
N ILE A 175 -0.33 1.93 2.69
CA ILE A 175 -0.66 0.61 3.24
C ILE A 175 -1.73 0.75 4.32
N ALA A 176 -2.92 0.20 4.11
CA ALA A 176 -4.01 0.23 5.10
C ALA A 176 -4.01 -1.00 6.03
N SER A 177 -3.43 -2.12 5.58
CA SER A 177 -3.33 -3.36 6.36
C SER A 177 -2.23 -3.33 7.43
N ARG A 178 -2.16 -4.38 8.26
CA ARG A 178 -1.10 -4.57 9.27
C ARG A 178 -0.26 -5.81 8.93
N PRO A 179 0.81 -5.70 8.13
CA PRO A 179 1.59 -6.85 7.63
C PRO A 179 2.04 -7.83 8.72
N GLY A 180 2.47 -7.34 9.88
CA GLY A 180 2.91 -8.19 11.00
C GLY A 180 1.81 -8.95 11.75
N GLN A 181 0.53 -8.69 11.45
CA GLN A 181 -0.63 -9.36 12.08
C GLN A 181 -1.41 -10.22 11.08
N CYS A 182 -1.68 -9.69 9.88
CA CYS A 182 -2.47 -10.37 8.86
C CYS A 182 -1.64 -11.02 7.74
N GLY A 183 -0.34 -10.70 7.64
CA GLY A 183 0.54 -11.25 6.61
C GLY A 183 0.32 -10.64 5.22
N ARG A 184 -0.38 -9.51 5.11
CA ARG A 184 -0.70 -8.82 3.85
C ARG A 184 -0.29 -7.35 3.91
N ALA A 185 0.08 -6.78 2.78
CA ALA A 185 0.43 -5.37 2.60
C ALA A 185 -0.57 -4.71 1.63
N ASP A 186 -1.85 -4.71 2.02
CA ASP A 186 -2.95 -4.18 1.21
C ASP A 186 -3.14 -2.68 1.50
N GLY A 187 -3.65 -1.94 0.52
CA GLY A 187 -3.72 -0.50 0.61
C GLY A 187 -4.54 0.17 -0.48
N TYR A 188 -4.35 1.47 -0.63
CA TYR A 188 -5.01 2.28 -1.65
C TYR A 188 -4.04 3.30 -2.25
N ILE A 189 -4.27 3.68 -3.50
CA ILE A 189 -3.51 4.71 -4.22
C ILE A 189 -3.86 6.08 -3.63
N LEU A 190 -2.86 6.93 -3.46
CA LEU A 190 -3.05 8.30 -2.97
C LEU A 190 -3.59 9.19 -4.08
N GLU A 191 -4.66 9.94 -3.79
CA GLU A 191 -5.33 10.83 -4.75
C GLU A 191 -5.64 12.20 -4.13
N GLY A 192 -5.87 13.19 -4.99
CA GLY A 192 -6.32 14.54 -4.61
C GLY A 192 -5.49 15.20 -3.51
N LYS A 193 -6.16 15.80 -2.52
CA LYS A 193 -5.51 16.56 -1.43
C LYS A 193 -4.58 15.69 -0.58
N GLU A 194 -4.86 14.39 -0.44
CA GLU A 194 -4.02 13.48 0.32
C GLU A 194 -2.69 13.26 -0.41
N LEU A 195 -2.75 13.06 -1.73
CA LEU A 195 -1.56 12.96 -2.56
C LEU A 195 -0.71 14.24 -2.47
N ASP A 196 -1.33 15.40 -2.63
CA ASP A 196 -0.65 16.70 -2.53
C ASP A 196 0.02 16.90 -1.17
N PHE A 197 -0.66 16.49 -0.10
CA PHE A 197 -0.10 16.55 1.26
C PHE A 197 1.18 15.71 1.38
N TYR A 198 1.15 14.44 0.98
CA TYR A 198 2.33 13.58 1.10
C TYR A 198 3.44 13.97 0.13
N MET A 199 3.12 14.42 -1.08
CA MET A 199 4.12 14.97 -2.00
C MET A 199 4.84 16.18 -1.42
N ARG A 200 4.11 17.13 -0.78
CA ARG A 200 4.72 18.26 -0.07
C ARG A 200 5.61 17.80 1.08
N LYS A 201 5.16 16.84 1.90
CA LYS A 201 5.96 16.29 3.01
C LYS A 201 7.24 15.63 2.53
N MET A 202 7.21 14.89 1.42
CA MET A 202 8.39 14.27 0.84
C MET A 202 9.36 15.32 0.25
N ARG A 203 8.86 16.33 -0.46
CA ARG A 203 9.69 17.44 -0.98
C ARG A 203 10.39 18.20 0.15
N ALA A 204 9.66 18.58 1.19
CA ALA A 204 10.23 19.28 2.35
C ALA A 204 11.29 18.46 3.10
N LYS A 205 11.18 17.13 3.07
CA LYS A 205 12.15 16.23 3.70
C LYS A 205 13.40 15.99 2.84
N LYS A 206 13.29 16.11 1.52
CA LYS A 206 14.44 15.97 0.59
C LYS A 206 15.29 17.25 0.51
N GLY A 207 14.67 18.41 0.73
CA GLY A 207 15.37 19.70 0.74
C GLY A 207 16.06 20.04 2.07
N LYS A 208 16.01 19.16 3.06
CA LYS A 208 16.79 19.21 4.30
C LYS A 208 17.89 18.17 4.24
#